data_AF-A0A918P455-F1
#
_entry.id   AF-A0A918P455-F1
#
_cell.length_a   1.000
_cell.length_b   1.000
_cell.length_c   1.000
_cell.angle_alpha   90.00
_cell.angle_beta   90.00
_cell.angle_gamma   90.00
#
_symmetry.space_group_name_H-M   'P 1'
#
loop_
_entity.id
_entity.type
_entity.pdbx_description
1 polymer ?
#
loop_
_entity_poly.entity_id
_entity_poly.type
_entity_poly.pdbx_seq_one_letter_code
_entity_poly.pdbx_strand_id
1 'polypeptide(L)' 'MPGAVEAALHSYLAAPKLVFGCFDFALTGDGDAAQDWIFIECNPNGQWGWLPDAIDITTAFADILSTNMEGGGAR' A
#
# COMPACT_ATOMS: atom_id res chain seq x y z
N MET A 1 -12.57 -2.24 3.95
CA MET A 1 -12.34 -3.38 3.01
C MET A 1 -12.41 -4.69 3.80
N PRO A 2 -12.70 -5.83 3.16
CA PRO A 2 -12.69 -7.13 3.83
C PRO A 2 -11.28 -7.50 4.29
N GLY A 3 -11.13 -8.07 5.49
CA GLY A 3 -9.80 -8.39 6.05
C GLY A 3 -8.97 -9.36 5.19
N ALA A 4 -9.62 -10.21 4.38
CA ALA A 4 -8.92 -11.09 3.45
C ALA A 4 -8.25 -10.31 2.29
N VAL A 5 -8.86 -9.21 1.82
CA VAL A 5 -8.27 -8.35 0.78
C VAL A 5 -7.06 -7.61 1.35
N GLU A 6 -7.18 -7.07 2.56
CA GLU A 6 -6.08 -6.41 3.27
C GLU A 6 -4.88 -7.36 3.48
N ALA A 7 -5.12 -8.58 3.96
CA ALA A 7 -4.08 -9.59 4.13
C ALA A 7 -3.38 -9.95 2.80
N ALA A 8 -4.13 -9.96 1.69
CA ALA A 8 -3.57 -10.19 0.36
C ALA A 8 -2.69 -9.01 -0.09
N LEU A 9 -3.08 -7.77 0.17
CA LEU A 9 -2.26 -6.57 -0.11
C LEU A 9 -0.91 -6.61 0.62
N HIS A 10 -0.92 -6.92 1.92
CA HIS A 10 0.31 -7.07 2.68
C HIS A 10 1.20 -8.19 2.16
N SER A 11 0.60 -9.34 1.81
CA SER A 11 1.34 -10.47 1.21
C SER A 11 1.95 -10.10 -0.14
N TYR A 12 1.22 -9.33 -0.96
CA TYR A 12 1.68 -8.84 -2.25
C TYR A 12 2.90 -7.94 -2.09
N LEU A 13 2.89 -6.99 -1.15
CA LEU A 13 4.01 -6.08 -0.90
C LEU A 13 5.24 -6.82 -0.32
N ALA A 14 5.01 -7.79 0.56
CA ALA A 14 6.08 -8.55 1.21
C ALA A 14 6.92 -9.38 0.23
N ALA A 15 6.29 -9.99 -0.79
CA ALA A 15 6.97 -10.86 -1.75
C ALA A 15 8.12 -10.16 -2.53
N PRO A 16 7.93 -8.96 -3.12
CA PRO A 16 8.99 -8.15 -3.72
C PRO A 16 9.69 -7.21 -2.73
N LYS A 17 9.36 -7.25 -1.43
CA LYS A 17 9.87 -6.34 -0.38
C LYS A 17 9.57 -4.86 -0.67
N LEU A 18 8.40 -4.58 -1.20
CA LEU A 18 7.90 -3.23 -1.34
C LEU A 18 7.39 -2.73 0.00
N VAL A 19 7.69 -1.46 0.32
CA VAL A 19 7.15 -0.77 1.50
C VAL A 19 5.90 0.06 1.17
N PHE A 20 5.55 0.15 -0.11
CA PHE A 20 4.45 0.95 -0.63
C PHE A 20 3.97 0.43 -1.99
N GLY A 21 2.70 0.65 -2.31
CA GLY A 21 2.12 0.51 -3.65
C GLY A 21 0.75 1.17 -3.74
N CYS A 22 0.45 1.76 -4.90
CA CYS A 22 -0.91 2.18 -5.24
C CYS A 22 -1.64 1.00 -5.88
N PHE A 23 -2.73 0.55 -5.27
CA PHE A 23 -3.49 -0.60 -5.73
C PHE A 23 -4.82 -0.16 -6.32
N ASP A 24 -5.11 -0.65 -7.52
CA ASP A 24 -6.37 -0.38 -8.21
C ASP A 24 -7.24 -1.64 -8.25
N PHE A 25 -8.51 -1.46 -7.88
CA PHE A 25 -9.51 -2.51 -7.87
C PHE A 25 -10.79 -2.03 -8.57
N ALA A 26 -11.44 -2.95 -9.28
CA ALA A 26 -12.85 -2.80 -9.65
C ALA A 26 -13.71 -3.54 -8.62
N LEU A 27 -14.89 -2.98 -8.31
CA LEU A 27 -15.90 -3.64 -7.50
C LEU A 27 -16.98 -4.25 -8.39
N THR A 28 -17.33 -5.51 -8.17
CA THR A 28 -18.47 -6.18 -8.82
C THR A 28 -19.72 -6.24 -7.94
N GLY A 29 -19.63 -5.77 -6.69
CA GLY A 29 -20.71 -5.72 -5.69
C GLY A 29 -20.48 -4.59 -4.68
N ASP A 30 -21.09 -4.69 -3.49
CA ASP A 30 -21.02 -3.64 -2.46
C ASP A 30 -19.63 -3.51 -1.81
N GLY A 31 -18.75 -4.50 -2.01
CA GLY A 31 -17.37 -4.46 -1.51
C GLY A 31 -17.21 -4.98 -0.08
N ASP A 32 -18.27 -5.55 0.50
CA ASP A 32 -18.25 -6.14 1.84
C ASP A 32 -17.65 -7.56 1.85
N ALA A 33 -17.65 -8.24 0.70
CA ALA A 33 -17.10 -9.58 0.57
C ALA A 33 -15.87 -9.60 -0.35
N ALA A 34 -14.90 -10.48 -0.07
CA ALA A 34 -13.63 -10.50 -0.80
C ALA A 34 -13.80 -10.77 -2.30
N GLN A 35 -14.80 -11.57 -2.68
CA GLN A 35 -15.11 -11.87 -4.08
C GLN A 35 -15.62 -10.67 -4.87
N ASP A 36 -16.03 -9.58 -4.19
CA ASP A 36 -16.50 -8.37 -4.86
C ASP A 36 -15.34 -7.52 -5.40
N TRP A 37 -14.10 -7.81 -5.00
CA TRP A 37 -12.90 -7.03 -5.32
C TRP A 37 -12.08 -7.70 -6.42
N ILE A 38 -12.03 -7.06 -7.59
CA ILE A 38 -11.23 -7.52 -8.74
C ILE A 38 -9.95 -6.69 -8.80
N PHE A 39 -8.81 -7.33 -8.54
CA PHE A 39 -7.49 -6.71 -8.66
C PHE A 39 -7.18 -6.36 -10.13
N ILE A 40 -6.74 -5.13 -10.37
CA ILE A 40 -6.31 -4.65 -11.69
C ILE A 40 -4.80 -4.53 -11.73
N GLU A 41 -4.23 -3.67 -10.89
CA GLU A 41 -2.79 -3.44 -10.86
C GLU A 41 -2.29 -2.96 -9.49
N CYS A 42 -0.98 -3.06 -9.32
CA CYS A 42 -0.23 -2.37 -8.29
C CYS A 42 0.86 -1.55 -8.98
N ASN A 43 0.86 -0.24 -8.76
CA ASN A 43 1.94 0.65 -9.18
C ASN A 43 2.79 1.04 -7.95
N PRO A 44 4.02 0.48 -7.80
CA PRO A 44 4.90 0.78 -6.67
C PRO A 44 5.37 2.25 -6.61
N ASN A 45 5.21 3.00 -7.69
CA ASN A 45 5.54 4.42 -7.78
C ASN A 45 4.31 5.25 -8.20
N GLY A 46 3.11 4.76 -7.86
CA GLY A 46 1.86 5.46 -8.15
C GLY A 46 1.79 6.80 -7.44
N GLN A 47 1.14 7.78 -8.08
CA GLN A 47 0.97 9.11 -7.51
C GLN A 47 -0.14 9.10 -6.46
N TRP A 48 0.17 9.61 -5.27
CA TRP A 48 -0.74 9.68 -4.12
C TRP A 48 -1.01 11.12 -3.65
N GLY A 49 -0.26 12.10 -4.16
CA GLY A 49 -0.30 13.49 -3.67
C GLY A 49 -1.61 14.25 -3.92
N TRP A 50 -2.54 13.70 -4.71
CA TRP A 50 -3.85 14.26 -4.98
C TRP A 50 -4.95 13.72 -4.05
N LEU A 51 -4.65 12.72 -3.22
CA LEU A 51 -5.59 12.15 -2.25
C LEU A 51 -5.81 13.12 -1.08
N PRO A 52 -7.01 13.15 -0.46
CA PRO A 52 -7.28 13.95 0.73
C PRO A 52 -6.28 13.69 1.87
N ASP A 53 -5.83 12.44 2.00
CA ASP A 53 -4.94 11.99 3.08
C ASP A 53 -3.44 12.06 2.68
N ALA A 54 -3.09 12.83 1.65
CA ALA A 54 -1.71 12.92 1.17
C ALA A 54 -0.69 13.34 2.25
N ILE A 55 -1.11 14.10 3.27
CA ILE A 55 -0.24 14.49 4.39
C ILE A 55 0.12 13.29 5.27
N ASP A 56 -0.83 12.39 5.52
CA ASP A 56 -0.58 11.18 6.32
C ASP A 56 0.34 10.22 5.55
N ILE A 57 0.12 10.09 4.24
CA ILE A 57 1.00 9.33 3.36
C ILE A 57 2.42 9.91 3.33
N THR A 58 2.55 11.24 3.26
CA THR A 58 3.85 11.94 3.34
C THR A 58 4.56 11.63 4.66
N THR A 59 3.83 11.70 5.77
CA THR A 59 4.35 11.42 7.11
C THR A 59 4.83 9.97 7.21
N ALA A 60 4.04 9.01 6.73
CA ALA A 60 4.44 7.60 6.70
C ALA A 60 5.73 7.38 5.88
N PHE A 61 5.88 8.03 4.73
CA PHE A 61 7.14 7.96 3.97
C PHE A 61 8.32 8.58 4.73
N ALA A 62 8.12 9.73 5.37
CA ALA A 62 9.16 10.38 6.17
C ALA A 62 9.61 9.47 7.32
N ASP A 63 8.67 8.81 8.00
CA ASP A 63 8.96 7.87 9.09
C ASP A 63 9.74 6.65 8.60
N ILE A 64 9.33 6.05 7.48
CA ILE A 64 10.04 4.90 6.88
C ILE A 64 11.49 5.29 6.51
N LEU A 65 11.67 6.44 5.86
CA LEU A 65 12.99 6.90 5.43
C LEU A 65 13.89 7.26 6.61
N SER A 66 13.32 7.87 7.66
CA SER A 66 14.06 8.26 8.86
C SER A 66 14.46 7.04 9.70
N THR A 67 13.55 6.09 9.89
CA THR A 67 13.81 4.84 10.63
C THR A 67 14.86 3.97 9.92
N ASN A 68 14.81 3.90 8.59
CA ASN A 68 15.81 3.18 7.81
C ASN A 68 17.19 3.87 7.80
N MET A 69 17.25 5.19 7.98
CA MET A 69 18.52 5.92 8.15
C MET A 69 19.16 5.66 9.52
N GLU A 70 18.37 5.52 10.58
CA GLU A 70 18.87 5.20 11.93
C GLU A 70 19.39 3.75 12.04
N GLY A 71 18.88 2.84 11.21
CA GLY A 71 19.39 1.47 11.07
C GLY A 71 20.57 1.30 10.07
N GLY A 72 20.90 2.36 9.31
CA GLY A 72 21.89 2.36 8.23
C GLY A 72 23.31 2.80 8.62
N GLY A 73 23.63 2.78 9.92
CA GLY A 73 25.00 2.99 10.40
C GLY A 73 25.90 1.82 10.00
N ALA A 74 26.70 2.02 8.95
CA ALA A 74 27.88 1.24 8.56
C ALA A 74 27.87 -0.26 8.91
N ARG A 75 27.55 -1.09 7.92
CA ARG A 75 28.12 -2.43 7.78
C ARG A 75 28.47 -2.70 6.33
#